data_AF-A0A7R9UCG8-F1
#
_entry.id   AF-A0A7R9UCG8-F1
#
_cell.length_a   1.000
_cell.length_b   1.000
_cell.length_c   1.000
_cell.angle_alpha   90.00
_cell.angle_beta   90.00
_cell.angle_gamma   90.00
#
_symmetry.space_group_name_H-M   'P 1'
#
loop_
_entity.id
_entity.type
_entity.pdbx_description
1 polymer ?
#
loop_
_entity_poly.entity_id
_entity_poly.type
_entity_poly.pdbx_seq_one_letter_code
_entity_poly.pdbx_strand_id
1 'polypeptide(L)'
;MVFFFDVLFALGFLSLVGGIAAVDEAALAFCRTTDVEKLTWDPKNPIEGLRLMEAALEANCGTKEYSSPHAHVFYIKTHKTGSSTLMRLFALKGMSMNVAFGKSTMNSDKRFWRDAICPHKLRDVVVANDVCIDMSVRHVFNHQRWWGAEDCSDFEGHWLLEVYGIWKEFFATDVAVIIPTREPMSHLVSALAFYEIDRMVYVQDSKWWNPLSQDLRLFSHEDIDNVREVFMQVSEHKGYDAPEGLHVVELEKIYESLVLLRHRLRWNLRDMVTISVVHFKDQARARSSADLRGASRDTFDFREDETLALDRHLYGFFSSFMQDGWGHLGRSLGTSVLQDEVASLACITENVNMLAAPLFASFHSRSAYFPAPREDLPLLSALCVNATERGLDRQMEMYEGPTHCAA
;
A
#
# COMPACT_ATOMS: atom_id res chain seq x y z
N MET A 1 -30.17 13.09 -40.51
CA MET A 1 -29.67 11.87 -39.81
C MET A 1 -28.52 12.16 -38.84
N VAL A 2 -27.82 13.29 -38.93
CA VAL A 2 -26.71 13.64 -38.02
C VAL A 2 -27.18 14.30 -36.71
N PHE A 3 -28.34 14.97 -36.69
CA PHE A 3 -28.87 15.61 -35.47
C PHE A 3 -29.58 14.68 -34.46
N PHE A 4 -29.78 13.40 -34.79
CA PHE A 4 -30.50 12.46 -33.93
C PHE A 4 -29.56 11.65 -32.99
N PHE A 5 -28.25 11.66 -33.25
CA PHE A 5 -27.27 10.92 -32.43
C PHE A 5 -26.80 11.73 -31.21
N ASP A 6 -26.73 13.06 -31.30
CA ASP A 6 -26.23 13.90 -30.19
C ASP A 6 -27.21 14.00 -29.01
N VAL A 7 -28.52 13.88 -29.26
CA VAL A 7 -29.54 13.91 -28.20
C VAL A 7 -29.62 12.58 -27.44
N LEU A 8 -29.37 11.45 -28.09
CA LEU A 8 -29.31 10.13 -27.45
C LEU A 8 -28.03 9.95 -26.62
N PHE A 9 -26.91 10.55 -27.03
CA PHE A 9 -25.67 10.55 -26.23
C PHE A 9 -25.80 11.43 -24.98
N ALA A 10 -26.47 12.58 -25.07
CA ALA A 10 -26.72 13.46 -23.93
C ALA A 10 -27.71 12.87 -22.91
N LEU A 11 -28.74 12.15 -23.36
CA LEU A 11 -29.71 11.49 -22.47
C LEU A 11 -29.14 10.21 -21.83
N GLY A 12 -28.24 9.49 -22.51
CA GLY A 12 -27.50 8.37 -21.93
C GLY A 12 -26.49 8.80 -20.86
N PHE A 13 -25.85 9.96 -21.04
CA PHE A 13 -24.89 10.50 -20.06
C PHE A 13 -25.59 11.01 -18.79
N LEU A 14 -26.77 11.62 -18.91
CA LEU A 14 -27.55 12.09 -17.76
C LEU A 14 -28.12 10.94 -16.90
N SER A 15 -28.41 9.78 -17.49
CA SER A 15 -28.81 8.57 -16.73
C SER A 15 -27.64 7.90 -16.02
N LEU A 16 -26.40 8.04 -16.52
CA LEU A 16 -25.20 7.49 -15.87
C LEU A 16 -24.69 8.39 -14.74
N VAL A 17 -24.77 9.72 -14.91
CA VAL A 17 -24.39 10.70 -13.89
C VAL A 17 -25.42 10.75 -12.75
N GLY A 18 -26.71 10.56 -13.04
CA GLY A 18 -27.76 10.49 -12.01
C GLY A 18 -27.64 9.27 -11.07
N GLY A 19 -27.08 8.16 -11.55
CA GLY A 19 -26.81 6.97 -10.73
C GLY A 19 -25.60 7.15 -9.80
N ILE A 20 -24.58 7.89 -10.22
CA ILE A 20 -23.37 8.13 -9.43
C ILE A 20 -23.63 9.18 -8.33
N ALA A 21 -24.41 10.23 -8.62
CA ALA A 21 -24.74 11.25 -7.63
C ALA A 21 -25.67 10.75 -6.50
N ALA A 22 -26.54 9.76 -6.76
CA ALA A 22 -27.42 9.19 -5.76
C ALA A 22 -26.70 8.20 -4.81
N VAL A 23 -25.67 7.51 -5.29
CA VAL A 23 -24.80 6.66 -4.46
C VAL A 23 -23.94 7.53 -3.53
N ASP A 24 -23.51 8.70 -4.01
CA ASP A 24 -22.71 9.64 -3.22
C ASP A 24 -23.50 10.20 -2.03
N GLU A 25 -24.76 10.62 -2.21
CA GLU A 25 -25.57 11.13 -1.10
C GLU A 25 -25.94 10.07 -0.05
N ALA A 26 -26.23 8.83 -0.47
CA ALA A 26 -26.57 7.74 0.45
C ALA A 26 -25.35 7.21 1.23
N ALA A 27 -24.20 7.08 0.57
CA ALA A 27 -22.95 6.72 1.23
C ALA A 27 -22.46 7.83 2.17
N LEU A 28 -22.57 9.10 1.75
CA LEU A 28 -22.29 10.26 2.61
C LEU A 28 -23.30 10.37 3.76
N ALA A 29 -24.58 10.06 3.55
CA ALA A 29 -25.58 10.01 4.62
C ALA A 29 -25.27 8.90 5.62
N PHE A 30 -24.86 7.72 5.15
CA PHE A 30 -24.41 6.61 6.00
C PHE A 30 -23.19 7.00 6.86
N CYS A 31 -22.22 7.68 6.26
CA CYS A 31 -21.07 8.26 6.95
C CYS A 31 -21.45 9.31 8.00
N ARG A 32 -22.47 10.13 7.72
CA ARG A 32 -22.99 11.12 8.66
C ARG A 32 -23.84 10.53 9.78
N THR A 33 -24.45 9.35 9.58
CA THR A 33 -25.25 8.67 10.62
C THR A 33 -24.42 7.91 11.64
N THR A 34 -23.15 7.64 11.32
CA THR A 34 -22.22 7.13 12.32
C THR A 34 -21.97 8.26 13.31
N ASP A 35 -22.50 8.16 14.52
CA ASP A 35 -22.37 9.13 15.63
C ASP A 35 -20.91 9.22 16.15
N VAL A 36 -19.92 9.28 15.25
CA VAL A 36 -18.49 9.36 15.55
C VAL A 36 -18.20 10.61 16.37
N GLU A 37 -18.94 11.71 16.14
CA GLU A 37 -18.86 12.93 16.95
C GLU A 37 -19.29 12.73 18.42
N LYS A 38 -20.06 11.67 18.71
CA LYS A 38 -20.45 11.28 20.07
C LYS A 38 -19.50 10.27 20.71
N LEU A 39 -18.53 9.73 19.97
CA LEU A 39 -17.48 8.92 20.56
C LEU A 39 -16.60 9.83 21.42
N THR A 40 -16.74 9.71 22.74
CA THR A 40 -15.85 10.34 23.71
C THR A 40 -14.78 9.34 24.14
N TRP A 41 -13.51 9.69 24.03
CA TRP A 41 -12.39 8.88 24.55
C TRP A 41 -11.35 9.78 25.22
N ASP A 42 -10.50 9.19 26.07
CA ASP A 42 -9.36 9.91 26.65
C ASP A 42 -8.28 10.14 25.58
N PRO A 43 -7.94 11.40 25.23
CA PRO A 43 -6.86 11.70 24.27
C PRO A 43 -5.49 11.14 24.69
N LYS A 44 -5.30 10.83 25.98
CA LYS A 44 -4.07 10.20 26.50
C LYS A 44 -4.03 8.70 26.26
N ASN A 45 -5.14 8.08 25.86
CA ASN A 45 -5.27 6.66 25.59
C ASN A 45 -5.64 6.42 24.10
N PRO A 46 -4.69 6.58 23.16
CA PRO A 46 -4.96 6.44 21.73
C PRO A 46 -5.43 5.03 21.33
N ILE A 47 -5.11 4.02 22.15
CA ILE A 47 -5.55 2.63 21.94
C ILE A 47 -7.06 2.50 22.16
N GLU A 48 -7.62 3.21 23.13
CA GLU A 48 -9.07 3.22 23.40
C GLU A 48 -9.84 3.93 22.28
N GLY A 49 -9.30 5.04 21.76
CA GLY A 49 -9.86 5.71 20.58
C GLY A 49 -9.89 4.78 19.36
N LEU A 50 -8.78 4.08 19.08
CA LEU A 50 -8.73 3.07 18.02
C LEU A 50 -9.77 1.95 18.19
N ARG A 51 -9.92 1.41 19.40
CA ARG A 51 -10.91 0.35 19.69
C ARG A 51 -12.36 0.81 19.54
N LEU A 52 -12.67 2.03 19.99
CA LEU A 52 -14.01 2.60 19.84
C LEU A 52 -14.34 2.86 18.37
N MET A 53 -13.34 3.31 17.60
CA MET A 53 -13.47 3.40 16.15
C MET A 53 -13.65 2.03 15.52
N GLU A 54 -12.86 1.03 15.89
CA GLU A 54 -13.02 -0.36 15.43
C GLU A 54 -14.43 -0.89 15.69
N ALA A 55 -14.96 -0.73 16.91
CA ALA A 55 -16.31 -1.16 17.27
C ALA A 55 -17.40 -0.40 16.49
N ALA A 56 -17.22 0.90 16.26
CA ALA A 56 -18.13 1.69 15.44
C ALA A 56 -18.11 1.24 13.96
N LEU A 57 -16.94 0.86 13.45
CA LEU A 57 -16.80 0.32 12.10
C LEU A 57 -17.41 -1.07 11.97
N GLU A 58 -17.21 -1.95 12.95
CA GLU A 58 -17.83 -3.28 12.98
C GLU A 58 -19.35 -3.21 13.01
N ALA A 59 -19.91 -2.34 13.85
CA ALA A 59 -21.36 -2.20 14.02
C ALA A 59 -22.06 -1.65 12.77
N ASN A 60 -21.39 -0.79 12.01
CA ASN A 60 -22.00 -0.09 10.87
C ASN A 60 -21.65 -0.73 9.53
N CYS A 61 -20.41 -1.15 9.30
CA CYS A 61 -19.95 -1.57 7.97
C CYS A 61 -20.21 -3.05 7.65
N GLY A 62 -20.80 -3.82 8.58
CA GLY A 62 -21.19 -5.22 8.32
C GLY A 62 -20.05 -6.09 7.80
N THR A 63 -18.82 -5.83 8.27
CA THR A 63 -17.63 -6.47 7.71
C THR A 63 -17.66 -7.96 8.02
N LYS A 64 -17.92 -8.78 6.99
CA LYS A 64 -17.69 -10.23 7.10
C LYS A 64 -16.21 -10.45 7.35
N GLU A 65 -15.89 -11.03 8.50
CA GLU A 65 -14.54 -11.51 8.76
C GLU A 65 -14.20 -12.66 7.82
N TYR A 66 -13.05 -12.56 7.16
CA TYR A 66 -12.48 -13.69 6.46
C TYR A 66 -11.91 -14.69 7.45
N SER A 67 -12.24 -15.97 7.28
CA SER A 67 -11.80 -17.05 8.19
C SER A 67 -10.31 -17.38 8.10
N SER A 68 -9.61 -16.89 7.07
CA SER A 68 -8.20 -17.16 6.79
C SER A 68 -7.54 -15.97 6.06
N PRO A 69 -7.14 -14.90 6.78
CA PRO A 69 -6.40 -13.79 6.18
C PRO A 69 -5.02 -14.27 5.69
N HIS A 70 -4.61 -13.83 4.50
CA HIS A 70 -3.28 -14.12 3.99
C HIS A 70 -2.23 -13.31 4.76
N ALA A 71 -1.15 -13.98 5.18
CA ALA A 71 -0.12 -13.43 6.07
C ALA A 71 1.22 -13.15 5.38
N HIS A 72 1.53 -13.84 4.28
CA HIS A 72 2.83 -13.81 3.63
C HIS A 72 2.99 -12.63 2.66
N VAL A 73 3.24 -11.45 3.21
CA VAL A 73 3.29 -10.20 2.44
C VAL A 73 4.73 -9.73 2.26
N PHE A 74 5.12 -9.54 1.00
CA PHE A 74 6.34 -8.84 0.63
C PHE A 74 6.03 -7.47 0.02
N TYR A 75 6.16 -6.41 0.82
CA TYR A 75 5.88 -5.04 0.41
C TYR A 75 7.16 -4.30 -0.01
N ILE A 76 7.20 -3.88 -1.29
CA ILE A 76 8.32 -3.13 -1.88
C ILE A 76 7.98 -1.65 -1.82
N LYS A 77 8.66 -0.93 -0.94
CA LYS A 77 8.44 0.50 -0.72
C LYS A 77 9.29 1.32 -1.70
N THR A 78 8.64 1.89 -2.71
CA THR A 78 9.21 2.86 -3.65
C THR A 78 9.12 4.30 -3.11
N HIS A 79 9.95 5.21 -3.56
CA HIS A 79 9.99 6.60 -3.12
C HIS A 79 8.81 7.39 -3.66
N LYS A 80 8.23 8.27 -2.84
CA LYS A 80 7.25 9.30 -3.27
C LYS A 80 5.99 8.79 -3.97
N THR A 81 5.67 7.51 -3.77
CA THR A 81 4.44 6.81 -4.22
C THR A 81 3.41 6.64 -3.09
N GLY A 82 3.47 7.45 -2.03
CA GLY A 82 2.61 7.25 -0.85
C GLY A 82 3.03 6.06 0.02
N SER A 83 4.18 5.47 -0.27
CA SER A 83 4.65 4.20 0.29
C SER A 83 4.86 4.20 1.82
N SER A 84 5.11 5.36 2.43
CA SER A 84 5.17 5.50 3.90
C SER A 84 3.81 5.36 4.58
N THR A 85 2.72 5.77 3.91
CA THR A 85 1.35 5.56 4.39
C THR A 85 1.00 4.08 4.38
N LEU A 86 1.28 3.39 3.27
CA LEU A 86 1.04 1.96 3.14
C LEU A 86 1.93 1.14 4.08
N MET A 87 3.18 1.54 4.29
CA MET A 87 4.07 0.91 5.27
C MET A 87 3.46 0.90 6.68
N ARG A 88 2.78 1.98 7.09
CA ARG A 88 2.08 2.02 8.38
C ARG A 88 0.89 1.08 8.41
N LEU A 89 0.12 1.02 7.34
CA LEU A 89 -0.99 0.07 7.19
C LEU A 89 -0.49 -1.37 7.37
N PHE A 90 0.56 -1.77 6.65
CA PHE A 90 1.14 -3.11 6.78
C PHE A 90 1.72 -3.39 8.16
N ALA A 91 2.36 -2.42 8.79
CA ALA A 91 2.85 -2.57 10.16
C ALA A 91 1.70 -2.78 11.16
N LEU A 92 0.63 -1.99 11.06
CA LEU A 92 -0.55 -2.12 11.93
C LEU A 92 -1.24 -3.47 11.71
N LYS A 93 -1.42 -3.88 10.46
CA LYS A 93 -2.03 -5.17 10.13
C LYS A 93 -1.19 -6.36 10.57
N GLY A 94 0.12 -6.31 10.36
CA GLY A 94 0.96 -7.41 10.82
C GLY A 94 0.99 -7.52 12.35
N MET A 95 0.95 -6.40 13.07
CA MET A 95 0.79 -6.43 14.53
C MET A 95 -0.57 -7.02 14.95
N SER A 96 -1.66 -6.68 14.27
CA SER A 96 -2.99 -7.22 14.63
C SER A 96 -3.14 -8.71 14.31
N MET A 97 -2.39 -9.21 13.32
CA MET A 97 -2.34 -10.64 13.00
C MET A 97 -1.31 -11.42 13.83
N ASN A 98 -0.55 -10.74 14.69
CA ASN A 98 0.57 -11.33 15.45
C ASN A 98 1.56 -12.09 14.54
N VAL A 99 1.83 -11.54 13.35
CA VAL A 99 2.75 -12.16 12.39
C VAL A 99 4.19 -11.75 12.63
N ALA A 100 5.11 -12.63 12.26
CA ALA A 100 6.53 -12.37 12.36
C ALA A 100 6.97 -11.40 11.26
N PHE A 101 7.41 -10.22 11.66
CA PHE A 101 8.07 -9.31 10.73
C PHE A 101 9.50 -9.80 10.45
N GLY A 102 9.86 -9.85 9.18
CA GLY A 102 11.22 -10.15 8.78
C GLY A 102 12.16 -9.16 9.41
N LYS A 103 13.05 -9.64 10.30
CA LYS A 103 14.12 -8.84 10.92
C LYS A 103 14.95 -8.23 9.78
N SER A 104 14.57 -7.02 9.34
CA SER A 104 15.54 -6.11 8.74
C SER A 104 16.46 -5.82 9.91
N THR A 105 17.61 -6.50 9.93
CA THR A 105 18.64 -6.47 10.97
C THR A 105 18.55 -5.15 11.74
N MET A 106 17.93 -5.19 12.93
CA MET A 106 17.83 -4.03 13.82
C MET A 106 19.27 -3.63 14.10
N ASN A 107 19.80 -2.64 13.37
CA ASN A 107 20.91 -1.90 13.91
C ASN A 107 20.39 -1.26 15.20
N SER A 108 21.29 -1.02 16.14
CA SER A 108 21.09 -0.31 17.40
C SER A 108 20.22 0.95 17.31
N ASP A 109 20.03 1.50 16.10
CA ASP A 109 19.27 2.70 15.77
C ASP A 109 17.74 2.52 15.66
N LYS A 110 17.16 1.36 15.97
CA LYS A 110 15.69 1.15 16.04
C LYS A 110 14.90 1.48 14.76
N ARG A 111 15.56 1.51 13.59
CA ARG A 111 14.86 1.69 12.31
C ARG A 111 14.37 0.33 11.83
N PHE A 112 13.05 0.15 11.85
CA PHE A 112 12.34 -1.07 11.43
C PHE A 112 12.62 -1.50 9.98
N TRP A 113 13.21 -0.63 9.15
CA TRP A 113 13.24 -0.78 7.70
C TRP A 113 14.63 -0.45 7.17
N ARG A 114 15.32 -1.44 6.61
CA ARG A 114 16.57 -1.23 5.84
C ARG A 114 16.27 -0.92 4.38
N ASP A 115 17.22 -0.21 3.78
CA ASP A 115 17.35 -0.01 2.33
C ASP A 115 17.39 -1.35 1.59
N ALA A 116 17.15 -1.33 0.28
CA ALA A 116 17.21 -2.54 -0.52
C ALA A 116 18.54 -3.25 -0.35
N ILE A 117 18.46 -4.58 -0.34
CA ILE A 117 19.59 -5.48 -0.20
C ILE A 117 19.78 -6.17 -1.55
N CYS A 118 21.03 -6.37 -1.98
CA CYS A 118 21.30 -7.19 -3.16
C CYS A 118 20.71 -8.60 -2.97
N PRO A 119 20.20 -9.27 -4.01
CA PRO A 119 19.57 -10.58 -3.89
C PRO A 119 20.43 -11.61 -3.14
N HIS A 120 21.73 -11.70 -3.42
CA HIS A 120 22.64 -12.63 -2.70
C HIS A 120 22.68 -12.36 -1.18
N LYS A 121 22.87 -11.10 -0.77
CA LYS A 121 22.85 -10.71 0.65
C LYS A 121 21.48 -10.93 1.28
N LEU A 122 20.39 -10.76 0.52
CA LEU A 122 19.04 -11.07 1.01
C LEU A 122 18.92 -12.58 1.28
N ARG A 123 19.34 -13.42 0.34
CA ARG A 123 19.37 -14.87 0.49
C ARG A 123 20.19 -15.27 1.72
N ASP A 124 21.38 -14.72 1.90
CA ASP A 124 22.22 -14.98 3.09
C ASP A 124 21.51 -14.60 4.39
N VAL A 125 20.85 -13.44 4.42
CA VAL A 125 20.10 -12.98 5.61
C VAL A 125 18.93 -13.90 5.90
N VAL A 126 18.17 -14.32 4.89
CA VAL A 126 16.99 -15.15 5.15
C VAL A 126 17.40 -16.58 5.51
N VAL A 127 18.42 -17.16 4.86
CA VAL A 127 18.99 -18.47 5.24
C VAL A 127 19.59 -18.44 6.64
N ALA A 128 20.40 -17.44 6.97
CA ALA A 128 21.15 -17.43 8.23
C ALA A 128 20.29 -17.21 9.48
N ASN A 129 19.09 -16.66 9.33
CA ASN A 129 18.27 -16.32 10.48
C ASN A 129 17.35 -17.47 10.93
N ASP A 130 17.05 -18.48 10.10
CA ASP A 130 16.06 -19.53 10.44
C ASP A 130 14.77 -18.96 11.08
N VAL A 131 14.40 -17.73 10.69
CA VAL A 131 13.26 -17.01 11.24
C VAL A 131 12.10 -17.27 10.31
N CYS A 132 11.00 -17.81 10.84
CA CYS A 132 9.71 -17.77 10.16
C CYS A 132 9.36 -16.27 9.97
N ILE A 133 9.46 -15.77 8.74
CA ILE A 133 9.10 -14.40 8.36
C ILE A 133 7.74 -14.51 7.69
N ASP A 134 6.75 -13.74 8.12
CA ASP A 134 5.46 -13.65 7.46
C ASP A 134 5.36 -12.37 6.63
N MET A 135 5.75 -11.23 7.21
CA MET A 135 5.68 -9.93 6.54
C MET A 135 7.03 -9.26 6.43
N SER A 136 7.34 -8.76 5.26
CA SER A 136 8.58 -8.03 5.01
C SER A 136 8.29 -6.77 4.22
N VAL A 137 8.67 -5.62 4.79
CA VAL A 137 8.74 -4.36 4.05
C VAL A 137 10.18 -4.06 3.76
N ARG A 138 10.46 -3.77 2.50
CA ARG A 138 11.78 -3.35 2.06
C ARG A 138 11.66 -2.01 1.37
N HIS A 139 12.42 -1.04 1.86
CA HIS A 139 12.65 0.16 1.10
C HIS A 139 13.52 -0.20 -0.10
N VAL A 140 13.29 0.42 -1.25
CA VAL A 140 14.21 0.31 -2.37
C VAL A 140 15.58 0.93 -2.00
N PHE A 141 16.56 0.87 -2.90
CA PHE A 141 17.91 1.37 -2.59
C PHE A 141 17.86 2.84 -2.12
N ASN A 142 18.82 3.28 -1.30
CA ASN A 142 18.87 4.69 -0.91
C ASN A 142 19.19 5.55 -2.14
N HIS A 143 18.40 6.59 -2.39
CA HIS A 143 18.59 7.50 -3.53
C HIS A 143 19.97 8.19 -3.58
N GLN A 144 20.66 8.42 -2.46
CA GLN A 144 22.05 8.92 -2.51
C GLN A 144 23.03 7.86 -3.03
N ARG A 145 22.66 6.58 -2.97
CA ARG A 145 23.45 5.41 -3.40
C ARG A 145 22.95 4.80 -4.72
N TRP A 146 21.74 5.14 -5.17
CA TRP A 146 21.18 4.77 -6.48
C TRP A 146 22.16 5.00 -7.63
N TRP A 147 23.00 6.02 -7.49
CA TRP A 147 23.67 6.65 -8.63
C TRP A 147 25.17 6.43 -8.73
N GLY A 148 25.78 5.61 -7.86
CA GLY A 148 27.19 5.29 -8.10
C GLY A 148 28.02 4.62 -7.03
N ALA A 149 27.50 3.76 -6.12
CA ALA A 149 28.39 3.29 -5.05
C ALA A 149 28.24 1.88 -4.43
N GLU A 150 27.34 0.97 -4.82
CA GLU A 150 27.29 -0.36 -4.13
C GLU A 150 27.04 -1.59 -5.05
N ASP A 151 27.67 -2.71 -4.64
CA ASP A 151 27.84 -4.06 -5.25
C ASP A 151 26.57 -4.84 -5.70
N CYS A 152 25.55 -4.17 -6.25
CA CYS A 152 24.40 -4.87 -6.86
C CYS A 152 24.31 -4.70 -8.38
N SER A 153 25.39 -4.27 -9.04
CA SER A 153 25.43 -4.10 -10.51
C SER A 153 25.12 -5.38 -11.27
N ASP A 154 25.42 -6.54 -10.69
CA ASP A 154 25.17 -7.85 -11.30
C ASP A 154 23.67 -8.19 -11.44
N PHE A 155 22.78 -7.37 -10.87
CA PHE A 155 21.33 -7.58 -10.85
C PHE A 155 20.56 -6.44 -11.51
N GLU A 156 21.22 -5.59 -12.31
CA GLU A 156 20.52 -4.61 -13.15
C GLU A 156 19.53 -5.31 -14.08
N GLY A 157 18.29 -4.82 -14.16
CA GLY A 157 17.20 -5.40 -14.95
C GLY A 157 16.51 -6.62 -14.33
N HIS A 158 17.15 -7.32 -13.39
CA HIS A 158 16.63 -8.58 -12.82
C HIS A 158 16.35 -8.52 -11.32
N TRP A 159 16.75 -7.46 -10.63
CA TRP A 159 16.63 -7.35 -9.17
C TRP A 159 15.24 -7.71 -8.63
N LEU A 160 14.18 -7.16 -9.22
CA LEU A 160 12.81 -7.40 -8.76
C LEU A 160 12.42 -8.88 -8.86
N LEU A 161 12.76 -9.53 -9.97
CA LEU A 161 12.46 -10.94 -10.21
C LEU A 161 13.30 -11.86 -9.33
N GLU A 162 14.57 -11.53 -9.10
CA GLU A 162 15.45 -12.27 -8.20
C GLU A 162 14.98 -12.19 -6.75
N VAL A 163 14.62 -10.98 -6.28
CA VAL A 163 14.06 -10.81 -4.94
C VAL A 163 12.73 -11.56 -4.81
N TYR A 164 11.86 -11.51 -5.82
CA TYR A 164 10.63 -12.29 -5.84
C TYR A 164 10.91 -13.80 -5.78
N GLY A 165 11.86 -14.30 -6.58
CA GLY A 165 12.29 -15.70 -6.58
C GLY A 165 12.75 -16.17 -5.21
N ILE A 166 13.62 -15.39 -4.56
CA ILE A 166 14.09 -15.64 -3.20
C ILE A 166 12.89 -15.77 -2.24
N TRP A 167 11.95 -14.81 -2.25
CA TRP A 167 10.79 -14.89 -1.36
C TRP A 167 9.87 -16.07 -1.66
N LYS A 168 9.69 -16.45 -2.94
CA LYS A 168 8.93 -17.66 -3.27
C LYS A 168 9.57 -18.93 -2.72
N GLU A 169 10.91 -19.02 -2.75
CA GLU A 169 11.64 -20.15 -2.17
C GLU A 169 11.38 -20.26 -0.67
N PHE A 170 11.33 -19.12 0.04
CA PHE A 170 11.08 -19.10 1.49
C PHE A 170 9.61 -19.30 1.88
N PHE A 171 8.67 -18.77 1.11
CA PHE A 171 7.23 -18.84 1.40
C PHE A 171 6.50 -20.01 0.74
N ALA A 172 7.23 -21.00 0.20
CA ALA A 172 6.64 -22.13 -0.52
C ALA A 172 5.61 -21.71 -1.59
N THR A 173 5.94 -20.66 -2.36
CA THR A 173 5.13 -20.03 -3.42
C THR A 173 3.94 -19.17 -3.01
N ASP A 174 3.57 -19.13 -1.72
CA ASP A 174 2.44 -18.36 -1.21
C ASP A 174 2.84 -16.94 -0.79
N VAL A 175 3.30 -16.10 -1.71
CA VAL A 175 3.73 -14.72 -1.38
C VAL A 175 2.99 -13.66 -2.18
N ALA A 176 2.41 -12.69 -1.48
CA ALA A 176 1.83 -11.47 -2.02
C ALA A 176 2.91 -10.38 -2.15
N VAL A 177 3.33 -10.06 -3.38
CA VAL A 177 4.25 -8.96 -3.67
C VAL A 177 3.45 -7.68 -3.89
N ILE A 178 3.66 -6.68 -3.05
CA ILE A 178 2.91 -5.43 -3.11
C ILE A 178 3.84 -4.29 -3.53
N ILE A 179 3.48 -3.58 -4.61
CA ILE A 179 4.26 -2.44 -5.13
C ILE A 179 3.34 -1.22 -5.23
N PRO A 180 3.64 -0.11 -4.54
CA PRO A 180 2.95 1.14 -4.76
C PRO A 180 3.51 1.85 -5.99
N THR A 181 2.60 2.39 -6.79
CA THR A 181 2.92 3.17 -7.98
C THR A 181 2.21 4.52 -7.94
N ARG A 182 2.64 5.41 -8.81
CA ARG A 182 2.08 6.75 -8.97
C ARG A 182 2.22 7.17 -10.42
N GLU A 183 1.31 8.02 -10.88
CA GLU A 183 1.38 8.62 -12.21
C GLU A 183 2.78 9.25 -12.44
N PRO A 184 3.50 8.92 -13.53
CA PRO A 184 4.91 9.25 -13.72
C PRO A 184 5.28 10.71 -13.49
N MET A 185 4.48 11.66 -14.00
CA MET A 185 4.77 13.09 -13.83
C MET A 185 4.56 13.53 -12.38
N SER A 186 3.48 13.07 -11.76
CA SER A 186 3.17 13.32 -10.35
C SER A 186 4.22 12.72 -9.41
N HIS A 187 4.76 11.56 -9.77
CA HIS A 187 5.89 10.93 -9.10
C HIS A 187 7.16 11.75 -9.24
N LEU A 188 7.55 12.10 -10.46
CA LEU A 188 8.73 12.92 -10.75
C LEU A 188 8.71 14.24 -9.98
N VAL A 189 7.61 15.00 -10.05
CA VAL A 189 7.47 16.27 -9.34
C VAL A 189 7.66 16.07 -7.83
N SER A 190 7.10 15.00 -7.28
CA SER A 190 7.24 14.69 -5.86
C SER A 190 8.66 14.25 -5.48
N ALA A 191 9.34 13.50 -6.35
CA ALA A 191 10.75 13.11 -6.20
C ALA A 191 11.67 14.33 -6.21
N LEU A 192 11.60 15.17 -7.25
CA LEU A 192 12.42 16.38 -7.36
C LEU A 192 12.25 17.31 -6.15
N ALA A 193 11.01 17.54 -5.71
CA ALA A 193 10.73 18.37 -4.54
C ALA A 193 11.23 17.77 -3.22
N PHE A 194 11.28 16.44 -3.11
CA PHE A 194 11.80 15.77 -1.92
C PHE A 194 13.32 15.83 -1.86
N TYR A 195 13.99 15.60 -2.98
CA TYR A 195 15.46 15.60 -3.08
C TYR A 195 16.06 16.99 -3.31
N GLU A 196 15.24 18.02 -3.46
CA GLU A 196 15.68 19.39 -3.73
C GLU A 196 16.52 19.47 -5.01
N ILE A 197 16.16 18.66 -6.02
CA ILE A 197 16.83 18.62 -7.32
C ILE A 197 16.21 19.69 -8.20
N ASP A 198 17.05 20.60 -8.68
CA ASP A 198 16.65 21.61 -9.65
C ASP A 198 16.26 20.96 -10.99
N ARG A 199 15.22 21.49 -11.63
CA ARG A 199 14.71 20.96 -12.90
C ARG A 199 15.77 20.97 -14.01
N MET A 200 16.64 21.98 -14.05
CA MET A 200 17.72 22.05 -15.05
C MET A 200 18.75 20.95 -14.82
N VAL A 201 19.04 20.63 -13.57
CA VAL A 201 19.94 19.51 -13.21
C VAL A 201 19.33 18.17 -13.63
N TYR A 202 18.03 17.98 -13.41
CA TYR A 202 17.33 16.77 -13.85
C TYR A 202 17.43 16.56 -15.37
N VAL A 203 17.14 17.60 -16.17
CA VAL A 203 17.14 17.50 -17.63
C VAL A 203 18.54 17.19 -18.18
N GLN A 204 19.60 17.72 -17.53
CA GLN A 204 20.97 17.58 -17.98
C GLN A 204 21.62 16.25 -17.60
N ASP A 205 21.08 15.54 -16.61
CA ASP A 205 21.71 14.37 -16.04
C ASP A 205 20.74 13.18 -16.08
N SER A 206 20.93 12.34 -17.11
CA SER A 206 20.08 11.18 -17.40
C SER A 206 20.04 10.16 -16.28
N LYS A 207 20.95 10.26 -15.29
CA LYS A 207 20.82 9.45 -14.09
C LYS A 207 19.46 9.72 -13.48
N TRP A 208 18.98 10.95 -13.32
CA TRP A 208 17.72 11.20 -12.61
C TRP A 208 16.44 10.75 -13.33
N TRP A 209 16.52 10.32 -14.59
CA TRP A 209 15.35 10.00 -15.43
C TRP A 209 14.69 8.69 -15.04
N ASN A 210 13.37 8.57 -15.16
CA ASN A 210 12.62 7.35 -14.81
C ASN A 210 12.82 6.89 -13.35
N PRO A 211 12.57 7.78 -12.35
CA PRO A 211 12.77 7.44 -10.95
C PRO A 211 12.09 6.13 -10.56
N LEU A 212 10.83 5.89 -10.95
CA LEU A 212 10.11 4.67 -10.51
C LEU A 212 10.73 3.38 -11.07
N SER A 213 11.13 3.38 -12.34
CA SER A 213 11.78 2.22 -12.95
C SER A 213 13.10 1.94 -12.24
N GLN A 214 13.82 2.97 -11.83
CA GLN A 214 15.10 2.85 -11.12
C GLN A 214 14.97 2.41 -9.67
N ASP A 215 13.91 2.82 -8.96
CA ASP A 215 13.55 2.24 -7.66
C ASP A 215 13.54 0.71 -7.74
N LEU A 216 13.03 0.18 -8.84
CA LEU A 216 12.87 -1.25 -9.11
C LEU A 216 14.03 -1.87 -9.90
N ARG A 217 15.06 -1.09 -10.24
CA ARG A 217 16.22 -1.48 -11.07
C ARG A 217 15.83 -2.00 -12.46
N LEU A 218 14.79 -1.43 -13.07
CA LEU A 218 14.35 -1.71 -14.44
C LEU A 218 14.87 -0.60 -15.35
N PHE A 219 15.88 -0.90 -16.16
CA PHE A 219 16.64 0.08 -16.94
C PHE A 219 16.34 0.02 -18.44
N SER A 220 15.53 -0.93 -18.87
CA SER A 220 15.09 -1.09 -20.25
C SER A 220 13.61 -1.45 -20.34
N HIS A 221 13.02 -1.28 -21.54
CA HIS A 221 11.67 -1.78 -21.82
C HIS A 221 11.61 -3.31 -21.70
N GLU A 222 12.68 -4.02 -22.08
CA GLU A 222 12.79 -5.47 -21.98
C GLU A 222 12.72 -5.94 -20.51
N ASP A 223 13.36 -5.22 -19.58
CA ASP A 223 13.27 -5.54 -18.15
C ASP A 223 11.82 -5.47 -17.65
N ILE A 224 11.09 -4.42 -18.05
CA ILE A 224 9.69 -4.22 -17.67
C ILE A 224 8.81 -5.32 -18.30
N ASP A 225 9.05 -5.65 -19.56
CA ASP A 225 8.29 -6.68 -20.27
C ASP A 225 8.54 -8.08 -19.68
N ASN A 226 9.78 -8.38 -19.26
CA ASN A 226 10.12 -9.61 -18.54
C ASN A 226 9.39 -9.70 -17.19
N VAL A 227 9.37 -8.60 -16.42
CA VAL A 227 8.60 -8.53 -15.16
C VAL A 227 7.12 -8.75 -15.40
N ARG A 228 6.58 -8.11 -16.44
CA ARG A 228 5.18 -8.25 -16.84
C ARG A 228 4.87 -9.71 -17.17
N GLU A 229 5.66 -10.36 -18.01
CA GLU A 229 5.44 -11.74 -18.42
C GLU A 229 5.36 -12.68 -17.21
N VAL A 230 6.34 -12.60 -16.30
CA VAL A 230 6.39 -13.45 -15.09
C VAL A 230 5.14 -13.26 -14.22
N PHE A 231 4.74 -12.02 -13.95
CA PHE A 231 3.58 -11.77 -13.07
C PHE A 231 2.23 -12.02 -13.74
N MET A 232 2.14 -11.87 -15.07
CA MET A 232 0.95 -12.27 -15.83
C MET A 232 0.78 -13.79 -15.81
N GLN A 233 1.85 -14.56 -16.04
CA GLN A 233 1.80 -16.03 -15.97
C GLN A 233 1.35 -16.52 -14.59
N VAL A 234 1.83 -15.90 -13.50
CA VAL A 234 1.39 -16.24 -12.14
C VAL A 234 -0.11 -15.97 -11.96
N SER A 235 -0.59 -14.81 -12.40
CA SER A 235 -2.01 -14.43 -12.31
C SER A 235 -2.92 -15.33 -13.16
N GLU A 236 -2.48 -15.71 -14.36
CA GLU A 236 -3.22 -16.62 -15.26
C GLU A 236 -3.30 -18.03 -14.68
N HIS A 237 -2.22 -18.52 -14.07
CA HIS A 237 -2.17 -19.88 -13.50
C HIS A 237 -2.97 -20.00 -12.19
N LYS A 238 -2.89 -19.00 -11.31
CA LYS A 238 -3.52 -19.00 -9.98
C LYS A 238 -4.91 -18.37 -9.95
N GLY A 239 -5.24 -17.56 -10.95
CA GLY A 239 -6.44 -16.72 -10.99
C GLY A 239 -6.19 -15.34 -10.35
N TYR A 240 -6.93 -14.33 -10.81
CA TYR A 240 -6.80 -12.94 -10.34
C TYR A 240 -7.23 -12.71 -8.88
N ASP A 241 -7.91 -13.68 -8.29
CA ASP A 241 -8.38 -13.64 -6.90
C ASP A 241 -7.37 -14.28 -5.93
N ALA A 242 -6.27 -14.84 -6.45
CA ALA A 242 -5.24 -15.43 -5.63
C ALA A 242 -4.48 -14.37 -4.81
N PRO A 243 -4.18 -14.62 -3.52
CA PRO A 243 -3.30 -13.77 -2.75
C PRO A 243 -1.86 -13.79 -3.28
N GLU A 244 -1.44 -14.86 -3.96
CA GLU A 244 -0.09 -14.96 -4.50
C GLU A 244 0.14 -14.09 -5.73
N GLY A 245 1.36 -13.55 -5.85
CA GLY A 245 1.79 -12.81 -7.05
C GLY A 245 1.85 -11.31 -6.82
N LEU A 246 1.74 -10.53 -7.91
CA LEU A 246 1.86 -9.08 -7.87
C LEU A 246 0.54 -8.42 -7.49
N HIS A 247 0.61 -7.42 -6.61
CA HIS A 247 -0.46 -6.50 -6.29
C HIS A 247 0.06 -5.08 -6.40
N VAL A 248 -0.61 -4.28 -7.21
CA VAL A 248 -0.24 -2.88 -7.46
C VAL A 248 -1.15 -1.99 -6.63
N VAL A 249 -0.57 -1.00 -5.95
CA VAL A 249 -1.34 0.07 -5.30
C VAL A 249 -1.10 1.38 -6.04
N GLU A 250 -2.06 1.80 -6.86
CA GLU A 250 -2.02 3.04 -7.60
C GLU A 250 -2.45 4.21 -6.70
N LEU A 251 -1.55 5.16 -6.44
CA LEU A 251 -1.82 6.25 -5.51
C LEU A 251 -2.99 7.14 -5.95
N GLU A 252 -3.15 7.36 -7.25
CA GLU A 252 -4.24 8.13 -7.84
C GLU A 252 -5.62 7.47 -7.62
N LYS A 253 -5.64 6.16 -7.37
CA LYS A 253 -6.83 5.33 -7.12
C LYS A 253 -6.62 4.49 -5.86
N ILE A 254 -6.15 5.14 -4.79
CA ILE A 254 -5.69 4.44 -3.59
C ILE A 254 -6.80 3.61 -2.96
N TYR A 255 -8.03 4.10 -2.94
CA TYR A 255 -9.15 3.37 -2.31
C TYR A 255 -9.57 2.16 -3.13
N GLU A 256 -9.67 2.29 -4.46
CA GLU A 256 -9.92 1.16 -5.37
C GLU A 256 -8.82 0.11 -5.27
N SER A 257 -7.56 0.57 -5.24
CA SER A 257 -6.41 -0.31 -5.09
C SER A 257 -6.43 -1.08 -3.76
N LEU A 258 -6.79 -0.41 -2.66
CA LEU A 258 -6.89 -1.03 -1.34
C LEU A 258 -8.10 -1.97 -1.22
N VAL A 259 -9.23 -1.64 -1.86
CA VAL A 259 -10.38 -2.53 -1.96
C VAL A 259 -9.99 -3.79 -2.74
N LEU A 260 -9.34 -3.66 -3.90
CA LEU A 260 -8.84 -4.81 -4.65
C LEU A 260 -7.87 -5.66 -3.81
N LEU A 261 -6.94 -5.00 -3.12
CA LEU A 261 -5.95 -5.65 -2.27
C LEU A 261 -6.62 -6.44 -1.12
N ARG A 262 -7.68 -5.92 -0.49
CA ARG A 262 -8.30 -6.63 0.64
C ARG A 262 -9.00 -7.91 0.22
N HIS A 263 -9.56 -7.95 -0.98
CA HIS A 263 -10.22 -9.15 -1.48
C HIS A 263 -9.18 -10.22 -1.78
N ARG A 264 -8.07 -9.85 -2.40
CA ARG A 264 -6.96 -10.78 -2.68
C ARG A 264 -6.29 -11.28 -1.42
N LEU A 265 -6.00 -10.41 -0.46
CA LEU A 265 -5.37 -10.79 0.82
C LEU A 265 -6.36 -11.39 1.82
N ARG A 266 -7.66 -11.39 1.52
CA ARG A 266 -8.74 -11.79 2.45
C ARG A 266 -8.67 -11.00 3.76
N TRP A 267 -8.49 -9.70 3.64
CA TRP A 267 -8.47 -8.76 4.76
C TRP A 267 -9.80 -8.02 4.87
N ASN A 268 -10.11 -7.54 6.06
CA ASN A 268 -11.31 -6.75 6.29
C ASN A 268 -11.14 -5.34 5.74
N LEU A 269 -12.25 -4.65 5.44
CA LEU A 269 -12.19 -3.27 4.98
C LEU A 269 -11.52 -2.35 6.01
N ARG A 270 -11.72 -2.61 7.31
CA ARG A 270 -11.04 -1.91 8.41
C ARG A 270 -9.51 -2.06 8.39
N ASP A 271 -9.01 -3.18 7.89
CA ASP A 271 -7.57 -3.44 7.82
C ASP A 271 -6.89 -2.59 6.74
N MET A 272 -7.69 -2.01 5.83
CA MET A 272 -7.23 -1.14 4.76
C MET A 272 -7.30 0.35 5.08
N VAL A 273 -7.75 0.70 6.29
CA VAL A 273 -7.83 2.10 6.70
C VAL A 273 -6.42 2.69 6.78
N THR A 274 -6.18 3.73 6.00
CA THR A 274 -4.87 4.38 5.98
C THR A 274 -4.83 5.58 6.92
N ILE A 275 -3.76 5.68 7.69
CA ILE A 275 -3.45 6.87 8.46
C ILE A 275 -2.45 7.70 7.65
N SER A 276 -2.94 8.81 7.10
CA SER A 276 -2.17 9.70 6.24
C SER A 276 -0.95 10.24 7.00
N VAL A 277 0.22 10.02 6.42
CA VAL A 277 1.48 10.54 6.93
C VAL A 277 1.77 11.85 6.23
N VAL A 278 1.06 12.90 6.59
CA VAL A 278 1.41 14.21 6.06
C VAL A 278 2.55 14.77 6.90
N HIS A 279 3.78 14.68 6.38
CA HIS A 279 4.89 15.39 7.01
C HIS A 279 4.63 16.90 6.91
N PHE A 280 4.71 17.61 8.04
CA PHE A 280 4.53 19.08 8.07
C PHE A 280 5.43 19.80 7.05
N LYS A 281 6.65 19.28 6.83
CA LYS A 281 7.56 19.77 5.79
C LYS A 281 7.00 19.60 4.38
N ASP A 282 6.30 18.51 4.11
CA ASP A 282 5.66 18.26 2.81
C ASP A 282 4.46 19.19 2.59
N GLN A 283 3.69 19.55 3.63
CA GLN A 283 2.63 20.56 3.54
C GLN A 283 3.16 21.95 3.21
N ALA A 284 4.24 22.36 3.88
CA ALA A 284 4.90 23.64 3.60
C ALA A 284 5.45 23.68 2.17
N ARG A 285 6.05 22.57 1.71
CA ARG A 285 6.57 22.42 0.34
C ARG A 285 5.49 22.25 -0.72
N ALA A 286 4.32 21.69 -0.39
CA ALA A 286 3.21 21.57 -1.33
C ALA A 286 2.72 22.95 -1.79
N ARG A 287 2.79 23.96 -0.90
CA ARG A 287 2.49 25.36 -1.24
C ARG A 287 3.50 25.93 -2.24
N SER A 288 4.80 25.70 -2.03
CA SER A 288 5.83 26.11 -3.02
C SER A 288 5.80 25.27 -4.30
N SER A 289 5.29 24.03 -4.23
CA SER A 289 5.10 23.17 -5.40
C SER A 289 3.88 23.55 -6.24
N ALA A 290 2.89 24.24 -5.65
CA ALA A 290 1.78 24.82 -6.40
C ALA A 290 2.29 25.94 -7.32
N ASP A 291 3.27 26.73 -6.87
CA ASP A 291 3.95 27.73 -7.71
C ASP A 291 4.70 27.06 -8.88
N LEU A 292 5.28 25.88 -8.66
CA LEU A 292 5.91 25.05 -9.70
C LEU A 292 4.93 24.46 -10.72
N ARG A 293 3.63 24.33 -10.38
CA ARG A 293 2.57 23.93 -11.32
C ARG A 293 2.01 25.14 -12.09
N GLY A 294 2.05 26.33 -11.48
CA GLY A 294 1.64 27.59 -12.10
C GLY A 294 2.67 28.18 -13.07
N ALA A 295 3.95 27.82 -12.91
CA ALA A 295 5.01 28.11 -13.88
C ALA A 295 4.87 27.23 -15.14
N SER A 296 3.84 27.55 -15.93
CA SER A 296 3.64 27.29 -17.35
C SER A 296 4.00 25.89 -17.87
N ARG A 297 2.94 25.11 -18.07
CA ARG A 297 2.87 23.94 -18.98
C ARG A 297 3.35 24.25 -20.42
N ASP A 298 3.48 25.54 -20.79
CA ASP A 298 3.66 26.00 -22.17
C ASP A 298 5.09 26.48 -22.50
N THR A 299 6.05 26.44 -21.56
CA THR A 299 7.39 27.06 -21.80
C THR A 299 8.61 26.15 -21.67
N PHE A 300 8.41 24.85 -21.46
CA PHE A 300 9.52 23.90 -21.48
C PHE A 300 9.25 22.82 -22.53
N ASP A 301 10.04 22.85 -23.60
CA ASP A 301 10.18 21.76 -24.57
C ASP A 301 10.98 20.64 -23.91
N PHE A 302 10.38 20.06 -22.87
CA PHE A 302 10.93 18.96 -22.11
C PHE A 302 10.73 17.72 -22.97
N ARG A 303 11.80 16.96 -23.20
CA ARG A 303 11.73 15.63 -23.84
C ARG A 303 11.09 14.63 -22.87
N GLU A 304 9.83 14.88 -22.49
CA GLU A 304 9.10 14.09 -21.48
C GLU A 304 9.05 12.63 -21.92
N ASP A 305 8.91 12.44 -23.23
CA ASP A 305 8.87 11.13 -23.88
C ASP A 305 10.16 10.34 -23.69
N GLU A 306 11.32 10.98 -23.54
CA GLU A 306 12.59 10.28 -23.32
C GLU A 306 12.88 10.12 -21.81
N THR A 307 12.68 11.18 -21.03
CA THR A 307 13.08 11.18 -19.60
C THR A 307 12.13 10.40 -18.69
N LEU A 308 10.92 10.09 -19.14
CA LEU A 308 9.91 9.30 -18.42
C LEU A 308 9.42 8.09 -19.24
N ALA A 309 10.15 7.71 -20.30
CA ALA A 309 9.76 6.62 -21.19
C ALA A 309 9.48 5.30 -20.44
N LEU A 310 10.40 4.92 -19.55
CA LEU A 310 10.33 3.66 -18.80
C LEU A 310 9.29 3.75 -17.70
N ASP A 311 9.19 4.88 -16.99
CA ASP A 311 8.17 5.08 -15.96
C ASP A 311 6.76 5.02 -16.55
N ARG A 312 6.55 5.59 -17.73
CA ARG A 312 5.26 5.51 -18.45
C ARG A 312 4.95 4.09 -18.90
N HIS A 313 5.94 3.36 -19.42
CA HIS A 313 5.77 1.96 -19.81
C HIS A 313 5.41 1.09 -18.60
N LEU A 314 6.15 1.24 -17.51
CA LEU A 314 5.92 0.54 -16.25
C LEU A 314 4.56 0.88 -15.62
N TYR A 315 4.20 2.17 -15.57
CA TYR A 315 2.91 2.62 -15.06
C TYR A 315 1.75 2.13 -15.95
N GLY A 316 1.93 2.08 -17.27
CA GLY A 316 0.96 1.49 -18.20
C GLY A 316 0.70 0.01 -17.89
N PHE A 317 1.77 -0.77 -17.69
CA PHE A 317 1.66 -2.16 -17.23
C PHE A 317 0.89 -2.23 -15.89
N PHE A 318 1.35 -1.51 -14.87
CA PHE A 318 0.75 -1.53 -13.54
C PHE A 318 -0.72 -1.11 -13.52
N SER A 319 -1.10 -0.07 -14.27
CA SER A 319 -2.49 0.38 -14.35
C SER A 319 -3.36 -0.64 -15.10
N SER A 320 -2.85 -1.24 -16.18
CA SER A 320 -3.58 -2.32 -16.89
C SER A 320 -3.83 -3.53 -15.98
N PHE A 321 -2.81 -3.93 -15.21
CA PHE A 321 -2.91 -5.04 -14.26
C PHE A 321 -3.95 -4.79 -13.16
N MET A 322 -4.00 -3.56 -12.64
CA MET A 322 -5.02 -3.16 -11.66
C MET A 322 -6.43 -3.15 -12.28
N GLN A 323 -6.58 -2.62 -13.50
CA GLN A 323 -7.86 -2.59 -14.22
C GLN A 323 -8.39 -4.00 -14.51
N ASP A 324 -7.52 -4.94 -14.88
CA ASP A 324 -7.89 -6.34 -15.13
C ASP A 324 -8.36 -7.01 -13.83
N GLY A 325 -7.64 -6.80 -12.72
CA GLY A 325 -8.05 -7.27 -11.39
C GLY A 325 -9.39 -6.71 -10.94
N TRP A 326 -9.60 -5.40 -11.14
CA TRP A 326 -10.87 -4.74 -10.84
C TRP A 326 -12.02 -5.27 -11.70
N GLY A 327 -11.78 -5.46 -13.00
CA GLY A 327 -12.75 -6.04 -13.92
C GLY A 327 -13.11 -7.48 -13.58
N HIS A 328 -12.15 -8.29 -13.12
CA HIS A 328 -12.39 -9.64 -12.63
C HIS A 328 -13.28 -9.65 -11.39
N LEU A 329 -12.90 -8.88 -10.36
CA LEU A 329 -13.64 -8.80 -9.12
C LEU A 329 -15.04 -8.20 -9.32
N GLY A 330 -15.17 -7.21 -10.20
CA GLY A 330 -16.45 -6.59 -10.56
C GLY A 330 -17.42 -7.55 -11.25
N ARG A 331 -16.93 -8.53 -12.02
CA ARG A 331 -17.77 -9.60 -12.58
C ARG A 331 -18.22 -10.60 -11.51
N SER A 332 -17.39 -10.83 -10.50
CA SER A 332 -17.65 -11.80 -9.42
C SER A 332 -18.59 -11.25 -8.35
N LEU A 333 -18.33 -10.03 -7.88
CA LEU A 333 -19.06 -9.40 -6.76
C LEU A 333 -20.08 -8.35 -7.20
N GLY A 334 -19.96 -7.82 -8.42
CA GLY A 334 -20.74 -6.69 -8.92
C GLY A 334 -20.04 -5.34 -8.71
N THR A 335 -19.97 -4.53 -9.76
CA THR A 335 -19.31 -3.22 -9.73
C THR A 335 -19.90 -2.27 -8.68
N SER A 336 -21.21 -2.30 -8.45
CA SER A 336 -21.85 -1.44 -7.44
C SER A 336 -21.36 -1.76 -6.03
N VAL A 337 -21.22 -3.05 -5.69
CA VAL A 337 -20.73 -3.49 -4.39
C VAL A 337 -19.30 -3.00 -4.16
N LEU A 338 -18.44 -3.08 -5.18
CA LEU A 338 -17.08 -2.57 -5.08
C LEU A 338 -17.02 -1.06 -4.90
N GLN A 339 -17.89 -0.31 -5.59
CA GLN A 339 -17.97 1.15 -5.42
C GLN A 339 -18.48 1.54 -4.02
N ASP A 340 -19.44 0.80 -3.47
CA ASP A 340 -19.91 1.00 -2.11
C ASP A 340 -18.80 0.75 -1.08
N GLU A 341 -17.96 -0.27 -1.29
CA GLU A 341 -16.78 -0.53 -0.45
C GLU A 341 -15.72 0.56 -0.57
N VAL A 342 -15.49 1.10 -1.77
CA VAL A 342 -14.58 2.23 -2.01
C VAL A 342 -15.06 3.48 -1.27
N ALA A 343 -16.34 3.83 -1.43
CA ALA A 343 -16.95 4.96 -0.74
C ALA A 343 -16.87 4.80 0.79
N SER A 344 -17.15 3.59 1.29
CA SER A 344 -17.03 3.25 2.70
C SER A 344 -15.59 3.42 3.19
N LEU A 345 -14.60 2.85 2.49
CA LEU A 345 -13.20 2.95 2.89
C LEU A 345 -12.69 4.39 2.89
N ALA A 346 -13.07 5.18 1.88
CA ALA A 346 -12.70 6.59 1.77
C ALA A 346 -13.24 7.38 2.97
N CYS A 347 -14.52 7.22 3.27
CA CYS A 347 -15.17 7.86 4.41
C CYS A 347 -14.57 7.47 5.76
N ILE A 348 -14.32 6.18 5.98
CA ILE A 348 -13.69 5.70 7.22
C ILE A 348 -12.31 6.32 7.36
N THR A 349 -11.53 6.30 6.29
CA THR A 349 -10.17 6.86 6.25
C THR A 349 -10.18 8.35 6.55
N GLU A 350 -11.12 9.12 5.98
CA GLU A 350 -11.25 10.54 6.25
C GLU A 350 -11.57 10.82 7.72
N ASN A 351 -12.56 10.13 8.29
CA ASN A 351 -12.91 10.23 9.70
C ASN A 351 -11.72 9.89 10.60
N VAL A 352 -11.01 8.79 10.32
CA VAL A 352 -9.82 8.38 11.08
C VAL A 352 -8.74 9.45 11.03
N ASN A 353 -8.47 10.02 9.84
CA ASN A 353 -7.46 11.05 9.70
C ASN A 353 -7.85 12.36 10.39
N MET A 354 -9.14 12.74 10.39
CA MET A 354 -9.65 13.89 11.15
C MET A 354 -9.44 13.70 12.65
N LEU A 355 -9.80 12.53 13.19
CA LEU A 355 -9.66 12.24 14.62
C LEU A 355 -8.20 12.06 15.06
N ALA A 356 -7.36 11.52 14.18
CA ALA A 356 -5.97 11.26 14.51
C ALA A 356 -5.06 12.49 14.31
N ALA A 357 -5.47 13.49 13.52
CA ALA A 357 -4.68 14.68 13.26
C ALA A 357 -4.24 15.43 14.55
N PRO A 358 -5.11 15.67 15.56
CA PRO A 358 -4.70 16.27 16.84
C PRO A 358 -3.72 15.39 17.63
N LEU A 359 -3.94 14.08 17.63
CA LEU A 359 -3.05 13.12 18.31
C LEU A 359 -1.65 13.20 17.71
N PHE A 360 -1.53 13.13 16.39
CA PHE A 360 -0.24 13.20 15.71
C PHE A 360 0.42 14.57 15.81
N ALA A 361 -0.33 15.68 15.82
CA ALA A 361 0.24 17.02 16.02
C ALA A 361 1.02 17.12 17.33
N SER A 362 0.58 16.41 18.38
CA SER A 362 1.29 16.37 19.68
C SER A 362 2.58 15.51 19.64
N PHE A 363 2.56 14.41 18.88
CA PHE A 363 3.70 13.49 18.76
C PHE A 363 4.84 14.04 17.89
N HIS A 364 4.55 14.84 16.86
CA HIS A 364 5.58 15.34 15.92
C HIS A 364 6.59 16.32 16.54
N SER A 365 6.37 16.78 17.79
CA SER A 365 7.37 17.55 18.55
C SER A 365 8.56 16.69 19.04
N ARG A 366 8.45 15.35 18.96
CA ARG A 366 9.52 14.40 19.31
C ARG A 366 9.64 13.41 18.15
N SER A 367 10.85 13.15 17.66
CA SER A 367 11.11 12.16 16.58
C SER A 367 10.87 10.71 17.02
N ALA A 368 9.69 10.41 17.55
CA ALA A 368 9.30 9.09 18.01
C ALA A 368 8.68 8.32 16.82
N TYR A 369 9.54 7.67 16.05
CA TYR A 369 9.11 6.46 15.35
C TYR A 369 8.68 5.43 16.41
N PHE A 370 7.63 4.65 16.11
CA PHE A 370 7.12 3.61 16.99
C PHE A 370 8.28 2.84 17.64
N PRO A 371 8.45 2.89 18.97
CA PRO A 371 9.46 2.07 19.61
C PRO A 371 9.12 0.62 19.31
N ALA A 372 10.13 -0.19 18.96
CA ALA A 372 9.95 -1.62 18.86
C ALA A 372 9.26 -2.13 20.14
N PRO A 373 8.32 -3.10 20.04
CA PRO A 373 7.75 -3.73 21.22
C PRO A 373 8.91 -4.20 22.08
N ARG A 374 8.99 -3.71 23.32
CA ARG A 374 10.00 -4.17 24.28
C ARG A 374 9.66 -5.61 24.62
N GLU A 375 10.64 -6.51 24.49
CA GLU A 375 10.53 -7.93 24.85
C GLU A 375 10.19 -8.12 26.35
N ASP A 376 10.35 -7.07 27.17
CA ASP A 376 10.24 -7.12 28.64
C ASP A 376 8.91 -6.57 29.19
N LEU A 377 7.89 -6.33 28.37
CA LEU A 377 6.56 -5.91 28.84
C LEU A 377 5.58 -7.10 28.89
N PRO A 378 5.29 -7.68 30.07
CA PRO A 378 4.29 -8.75 30.23
C PRO A 378 2.83 -8.27 30.09
N LEU A 379 2.60 -7.06 29.61
CA LEU A 379 1.28 -6.43 29.59
C LEU A 379 0.41 -6.79 28.38
N LEU A 380 1.00 -7.31 27.29
CA LEU A 380 0.22 -7.72 26.11
C LEU A 380 -0.23 -9.18 26.14
N SER A 381 0.47 -10.07 26.86
CA SER A 381 0.04 -11.46 27.05
C SER A 381 -1.04 -11.64 28.12
N ALA A 382 -1.15 -10.72 29.09
CA ALA A 382 -2.18 -10.76 30.13
C ALA A 382 -3.58 -10.30 29.65
N LEU A 383 -3.70 -9.69 28.46
CA LEU A 383 -4.95 -9.11 27.96
C LEU A 383 -5.75 -10.03 27.01
N CYS A 384 -5.23 -11.21 26.67
CA CYS A 384 -5.97 -12.22 25.92
C CYS A 384 -6.66 -13.28 26.80
N VAL A 385 -6.48 -13.24 28.12
CA VAL A 385 -7.03 -14.29 29.04
C VAL A 385 -8.39 -13.91 29.66
N ASN A 386 -8.82 -12.66 29.62
CA ASN A 386 -10.06 -12.23 30.31
C ASN A 386 -11.31 -12.10 29.42
N ALA A 387 -11.32 -12.66 28.21
CA ALA A 387 -12.49 -12.65 27.32
C ALA A 387 -13.25 -14.00 27.24
N THR A 388 -12.90 -15.00 28.05
CA THR A 388 -13.53 -16.34 28.02
C THR A 388 -14.30 -16.74 29.28
N GLU A 389 -14.53 -15.84 30.24
CA GLU A 389 -15.43 -16.11 31.36
C GLU A 389 -16.78 -15.41 31.18
N ARG A 390 -17.59 -15.93 30.24
CA ARG A 390 -19.06 -16.01 30.34
C ARG A 390 -19.66 -16.76 29.15
N GLY A 391 -19.83 -18.07 29.35
CA GLY A 391 -20.96 -18.82 28.82
C GLY A 391 -20.85 -19.35 27.39
N LEU A 392 -20.17 -20.49 27.23
CA LEU A 392 -20.61 -21.60 26.38
C LEU A 392 -19.80 -22.86 26.73
N ASP A 393 -20.25 -23.56 27.78
CA ASP A 393 -19.93 -24.97 27.96
C ASP A 393 -20.59 -25.76 26.83
N ARG A 394 -19.80 -26.22 25.86
CA ARG A 394 -19.82 -27.59 25.29
C ARG A 394 -18.93 -27.69 24.04
N GLN A 395 -17.92 -28.56 24.18
CA GLN A 395 -17.22 -29.27 23.10
C GLN A 395 -16.50 -28.41 22.04
N MET A 396 -15.31 -27.93 22.38
CA MET A 396 -14.22 -27.87 21.41
C MET A 396 -13.23 -28.99 21.73
N GLU A 397 -13.29 -30.05 20.93
CA GLU A 397 -12.14 -30.94 20.75
C GLU A 397 -10.94 -30.11 20.27
N MET A 398 -9.78 -30.45 20.80
CA MET A 398 -8.49 -29.86 20.47
C MET A 398 -8.27 -29.91 18.95
N TYR A 399 -8.36 -28.76 18.29
CA TYR A 399 -7.73 -28.56 16.99
C TYR A 399 -6.29 -28.12 17.27
N GLU A 400 -5.39 -29.09 17.35
CA GLU A 400 -3.95 -28.85 17.20
C GLU A 400 -3.73 -28.31 15.78
N GLY A 401 -3.74 -26.99 15.63
CA GLY A 401 -3.29 -26.35 14.39
C GLY A 401 -1.83 -26.71 14.13
N PRO A 402 -1.44 -27.02 12.88
CA PRO A 402 -0.07 -27.38 12.57
C PRO A 402 0.85 -26.20 12.88
N THR A 403 1.85 -26.44 13.71
CA THR A 403 3.08 -25.65 13.78
C THR A 403 3.78 -25.79 12.42
N HIS A 404 3.44 -24.92 11.47
CA HIS A 404 4.05 -24.87 10.14
C HIS A 404 5.46 -24.25 10.17
N CYS A 405 6.31 -24.71 11.08
CA CYS A 405 7.77 -24.59 10.98
C CYS A 405 8.34 -25.90 11.56
N ALA A 406 8.26 -26.99 10.77
CA ALA A 406 9.00 -28.22 11.03
C ALA A 406 9.92 -28.47 9.83
N ALA A 407 11.18 -28.78 10.17
CA ALA A 407 12.39 -28.82 9.35
C ALA A 407 12.32 -29.52 7.98
#